data_AF-A0A2V8Y871-F1
#
_entry.id   AF-A0A2V8Y871-F1
#
_cell.length_a   1.000
_cell.length_b   1.000
_cell.length_c   1.000
_cell.angle_alpha   90.00
_cell.angle_beta   90.00
_cell.angle_gamma   90.00
#
_symmetry.space_group_name_H-M   'P 1'
#
loop_
_entity.id
_entity.type
_entity.pdbx_description
1 polymer ?
#
loop_
_entity_poly.entity_id
_entity_poly.type
_entity_poly.pdbx_seq_one_letter_code
_entity_poly.pdbx_strand_id
1 'polypeptide(L)'
;MTSSGANQGSDEQISKLRIFGNQRAILIFREAREGGHVMSTNKSRKKGTVTTAAWNGRSGASSVLNRLAPDEVASVLRILLDRHPNLTLEAQEIGAGLVCSASVEDIADDVCTSVTRLDMDDLHGRAGKHSWGYVEPAQAAQDLLEEAVAGHLDDMKRRMDLGLDAGAESVCAGIVLGLFRASRQKSGDILEWAPDFPAEHAGYVIEEYLAAHPKSKRRNVGDRLSAALAASVSEWSDMIFRITKRSRQR
;
A
#
# COMPACT_ATOMS: atom_id res chain seq x y z
N MET A 1 40.24 39.64 7.08
CA MET A 1 39.51 39.12 5.90
C MET A 1 39.22 37.65 6.20
N THR A 2 38.23 37.40 7.05
CA THR A 2 36.82 37.04 6.75
C THR A 2 36.62 35.54 6.50
N SER A 3 36.13 34.92 7.58
CA SER A 3 35.34 33.70 7.75
C SER A 3 34.55 33.18 6.54
N SER A 4 34.50 31.86 6.38
CA SER A 4 33.27 31.13 6.06
C SER A 4 33.47 29.63 6.29
N GLY A 5 33.11 29.17 7.49
CA GLY A 5 32.97 27.76 7.81
C GLY A 5 31.72 27.61 8.68
N ALA A 6 30.61 27.17 8.08
CA ALA A 6 29.45 26.57 8.75
C ALA A 6 28.34 26.31 7.71
N ASN A 7 28.19 25.07 7.21
CA ASN A 7 26.86 24.54 6.85
C ASN A 7 26.83 23.01 6.57
N GLN A 8 27.51 22.17 7.35
CA GLN A 8 27.42 20.70 7.21
C GLN A 8 26.77 19.99 8.41
N GLY A 9 26.45 20.70 9.50
CA GLY A 9 25.87 20.10 10.71
C GLY A 9 24.33 20.12 10.79
N SER A 10 23.65 20.86 9.93
CA SER A 10 22.19 21.09 9.99
C SER A 10 21.38 20.06 9.19
N ASP A 11 21.86 19.61 8.03
CA ASP A 11 21.12 18.67 7.17
C ASP A 11 21.08 17.23 7.71
N GLU A 12 22.10 16.81 8.46
CA GLU A 12 22.14 15.49 9.09
C GLU A 12 21.19 15.40 10.31
N GLN A 13 21.00 16.53 11.02
CA GLN A 13 20.06 16.64 12.14
C GLN A 13 18.60 16.64 11.67
N ILE A 14 18.28 17.31 10.55
CA ILE A 14 16.93 17.33 9.96
C ILE A 14 16.54 15.94 9.42
N SER A 15 17.51 15.20 8.87
CA SER A 15 17.30 13.84 8.38
C SER A 15 17.04 12.84 9.52
N LYS A 16 17.72 12.99 10.67
CA LYS A 16 17.48 12.19 11.88
C LYS A 16 16.14 12.51 12.55
N LEU A 17 15.68 13.77 12.50
CA LEU A 17 14.34 14.14 13.02
C LEU A 17 13.18 13.59 12.16
N ARG A 18 13.33 13.47 10.83
CA ARG A 18 12.30 12.85 9.96
C ARG A 18 12.15 11.35 10.18
N ILE A 19 13.23 10.65 10.54
CA ILE A 19 13.20 9.21 10.81
C ILE A 19 12.65 8.93 12.22
N PHE A 20 12.94 9.77 13.21
CA PHE A 20 12.40 9.63 14.57
C PHE A 20 10.93 10.03 14.72
N GLY A 21 10.45 10.98 13.91
CA GLY A 21 9.03 11.38 13.90
C GLY A 21 8.08 10.26 13.44
N ASN A 22 8.56 9.40 12.54
CA ASN A 22 7.73 8.34 11.93
C ASN A 22 7.56 7.11 12.83
N GLN A 23 8.53 6.83 13.73
CA GLN A 23 8.42 5.72 14.67
C GLN A 23 7.44 5.98 15.83
N ARG A 24 7.23 7.26 16.20
CA ARG A 24 6.26 7.62 17.26
C ARG A 24 4.80 7.55 16.80
N ALA A 25 4.52 7.83 15.52
CA ALA A 25 3.16 7.73 14.98
C ALA A 25 2.69 6.26 14.86
N ILE A 26 3.61 5.34 14.51
CA ILE A 26 3.33 3.90 14.38
C ILE A 26 3.06 3.25 15.75
N LEU A 27 3.69 3.71 16.83
CA LEU A 27 3.44 3.19 18.17
C LEU A 27 2.08 3.62 18.75
N ILE A 28 1.62 4.85 18.46
CA ILE A 28 0.32 5.34 18.94
C ILE A 28 -0.86 4.57 18.29
N PHE A 29 -0.70 4.13 17.04
CA PHE A 29 -1.77 3.40 16.34
C PHE A 29 -1.84 1.90 16.66
N ARG A 30 -0.72 1.26 17.03
CA ARG A 30 -0.70 -0.17 17.41
C ARG A 30 -1.32 -0.41 18.80
N GLU A 31 -1.24 0.54 19.71
CA GLU A 31 -1.75 0.43 21.08
C GLU A 31 -3.29 0.56 21.18
N ALA A 32 -3.96 1.09 20.15
CA ALA A 32 -5.42 1.24 20.12
C ALA A 32 -6.20 -0.04 19.74
N ARG A 33 -5.51 -1.12 19.29
CA ARG A 33 -6.17 -2.34 18.78
C ARG A 33 -6.21 -3.52 19.76
N GLU A 34 -5.54 -3.46 20.92
CA GLU A 34 -5.41 -4.61 21.84
C GLU A 34 -6.03 -4.42 23.24
N GLY A 35 -6.66 -3.28 23.54
CA GLY A 35 -7.26 -3.02 24.86
C GLY A 35 -8.76 -3.30 24.94
N GLY A 36 -9.18 -4.57 24.96
CA GLY A 36 -10.61 -4.92 24.85
C GLY A 36 -11.12 -6.13 25.62
N HIS A 37 -10.56 -6.52 26.77
CA HIS A 37 -11.25 -7.48 27.67
C HIS A 37 -10.77 -7.44 29.13
N VAL A 38 -11.51 -6.75 30.01
CA VAL A 38 -11.54 -7.08 31.46
C VAL A 38 -12.95 -6.80 32.00
N MET A 39 -13.66 -7.87 32.36
CA MET A 39 -14.77 -7.82 33.32
C MET A 39 -14.23 -7.49 34.71
N SER A 40 -14.82 -6.50 35.38
CA SER A 40 -15.28 -6.59 36.78
C SER A 40 -15.61 -5.19 37.30
N THR A 41 -16.87 -4.94 37.60
CA THR A 41 -17.23 -4.00 38.66
C THR A 41 -18.27 -4.69 39.53
N ASN A 42 -18.10 -4.61 40.85
CA ASN A 42 -18.98 -3.79 41.68
C ASN A 42 -18.62 -3.93 43.17
N LYS A 43 -18.23 -2.83 43.83
CA LYS A 43 -18.95 -2.32 45.01
C LYS A 43 -18.35 -1.04 45.58
N SER A 44 -19.25 -0.08 45.79
CA SER A 44 -19.36 0.75 47.00
C SER A 44 -18.47 1.99 47.16
N ARG A 45 -19.14 3.15 46.97
CA ARG A 45 -19.69 3.99 48.08
C ARG A 45 -19.00 5.35 48.35
N LYS A 46 -19.90 6.37 48.33
CA LYS A 46 -19.96 7.65 49.07
C LYS A 46 -19.37 8.94 48.45
N LYS A 47 -20.33 9.73 47.93
CA LYS A 47 -20.67 11.15 48.25
C LYS A 47 -19.55 12.18 48.36
N GLY A 48 -19.60 13.14 47.44
CA GLY A 48 -19.09 14.51 47.61
C GLY A 48 -19.65 15.40 46.51
N THR A 49 -20.64 16.22 46.83
CA THR A 49 -21.24 17.25 45.96
C THR A 49 -20.27 18.42 45.79
N VAL A 50 -19.92 18.75 44.55
CA VAL A 50 -19.58 20.12 44.14
C VAL A 50 -20.30 20.38 42.82
N THR A 51 -21.23 21.32 42.87
CA THR A 51 -21.89 21.92 41.72
C THR A 51 -20.88 22.71 40.90
N THR A 52 -20.61 22.24 39.68
CA THR A 52 -20.19 23.10 38.56
C THR A 52 -21.12 22.85 37.39
N ALA A 53 -21.52 23.96 36.79
CA ALA A 53 -22.57 24.08 35.80
C ALA A 53 -22.43 23.06 34.65
N ALA A 54 -23.58 22.54 34.25
CA ALA A 54 -23.77 21.68 33.10
C ALA A 54 -23.11 22.27 31.84
N TRP A 55 -22.05 21.61 31.36
CA TRP A 55 -21.67 21.60 29.95
C TRP A 55 -22.38 20.44 29.25
N ASN A 56 -23.72 20.45 29.29
CA ASN A 56 -24.53 19.66 28.36
C ASN A 56 -24.77 20.51 27.12
N GLY A 57 -23.77 20.54 26.24
CA GLY A 57 -23.83 21.35 25.04
C GLY A 57 -22.58 21.18 24.17
N ARG A 58 -22.39 19.98 23.63
CA ARG A 58 -21.67 19.69 22.36
C ARG A 58 -21.44 18.18 22.22
N SER A 59 -22.47 17.44 21.82
CA SER A 59 -22.26 16.09 21.24
C SER A 59 -23.23 15.76 20.10
N GLY A 60 -23.78 16.80 19.45
CA GLY A 60 -24.57 16.64 18.22
C GLY A 60 -23.71 16.56 16.96
N ALA A 61 -22.59 17.31 16.92
CA ALA A 61 -21.65 17.25 15.80
C ALA A 61 -20.94 15.88 15.72
N SER A 62 -20.59 15.30 16.87
CA SER A 62 -20.04 13.94 16.96
C SER A 62 -21.06 12.90 16.47
N SER A 63 -22.35 13.04 16.81
CA SER A 63 -23.34 12.03 16.41
C SER A 63 -23.75 12.09 14.94
N VAL A 64 -23.78 13.29 14.32
CA VAL A 64 -24.13 13.42 12.89
C VAL A 64 -22.95 13.02 12.01
N LEU A 65 -21.73 13.52 12.29
CA LEU A 65 -20.55 13.19 11.49
C LEU A 65 -20.25 11.67 11.50
N ASN A 66 -20.49 10.99 12.63
CA ASN A 66 -20.28 9.55 12.76
C ASN A 66 -21.34 8.69 12.04
N ARG A 67 -22.41 9.30 11.51
CA ARG A 67 -23.50 8.59 10.82
C ARG A 67 -23.54 8.87 9.31
N LEU A 68 -22.60 9.66 8.81
CA LEU A 68 -22.51 9.96 7.38
C LEU A 68 -22.10 8.72 6.59
N ALA A 69 -22.71 8.56 5.42
CA ALA A 69 -22.25 7.61 4.42
C ALA A 69 -20.88 8.04 3.84
N PRO A 70 -20.09 7.12 3.25
CA PRO A 70 -18.75 7.45 2.74
C PRO A 70 -18.72 8.60 1.72
N ASP A 71 -19.71 8.66 0.83
CA ASP A 71 -19.85 9.73 -0.17
C ASP A 71 -20.23 11.08 0.47
N GLU A 72 -21.02 11.06 1.54
CA GLU A 72 -21.36 12.24 2.33
C GLU A 72 -20.13 12.77 3.08
N VAL A 73 -19.32 11.88 3.69
CA VAL A 73 -18.03 12.26 4.32
C VAL A 73 -17.11 12.92 3.30
N ALA A 74 -16.96 12.33 2.11
CA ALA A 74 -16.14 12.90 1.05
C ALA A 74 -16.66 14.27 0.58
N SER A 75 -17.97 14.47 0.58
CA SER A 75 -18.59 15.74 0.21
C SER A 75 -18.38 16.81 1.29
N VAL A 76 -18.53 16.45 2.56
CA VAL A 76 -18.23 17.33 3.70
C VAL A 76 -16.77 17.76 3.68
N LEU A 77 -15.83 16.84 3.46
CA LEU A 77 -14.40 17.17 3.36
C LEU A 77 -14.15 18.17 2.23
N ARG A 78 -14.70 17.94 1.03
CA ARG A 78 -14.59 18.87 -0.11
C ARG A 78 -15.09 20.28 0.23
N ILE A 79 -16.26 20.38 0.88
CA ILE A 79 -16.84 21.66 1.31
C ILE A 79 -15.96 22.34 2.38
N LEU A 80 -15.39 21.57 3.32
CA LEU A 80 -14.51 22.12 4.34
C LEU A 80 -13.21 22.67 3.75
N LEU A 81 -12.61 21.97 2.79
CA LEU A 81 -11.38 22.41 2.14
C LEU A 81 -11.59 23.65 1.26
N ASP A 82 -12.74 23.76 0.59
CA ASP A 82 -13.13 24.96 -0.16
C ASP A 82 -13.28 26.18 0.76
N ARG A 83 -13.93 26.00 1.91
CA ARG A 83 -14.15 27.07 2.90
C ARG A 83 -12.93 27.41 3.74
N HIS A 84 -12.02 26.45 3.92
CA HIS A 84 -10.83 26.58 4.75
C HIS A 84 -9.58 26.10 4.00
N PRO A 85 -9.07 26.89 3.03
CA PRO A 85 -7.94 26.48 2.19
C PRO A 85 -6.67 26.16 2.99
N ASN A 86 -6.51 26.75 4.19
CA ASN A 86 -5.41 26.48 5.10
C ASN A 86 -5.36 25.03 5.61
N LEU A 87 -6.47 24.28 5.52
CA LEU A 87 -6.53 22.86 5.92
C LEU A 87 -6.13 21.91 4.77
N THR A 88 -5.95 22.42 3.55
CA THR A 88 -5.67 21.57 2.37
C THR A 88 -4.41 20.76 2.55
N LEU A 89 -3.33 21.38 3.01
CA LEU A 89 -2.04 20.71 3.19
C LEU A 89 -2.14 19.61 4.27
N GLU A 90 -2.77 19.90 5.40
CA GLU A 90 -2.97 18.93 6.48
C GLU A 90 -3.87 17.76 6.03
N ALA A 91 -4.96 18.04 5.32
CA ALA A 91 -5.82 16.99 4.78
C ALA A 91 -5.11 16.13 3.73
N GLN A 92 -4.23 16.73 2.92
CA GLN A 92 -3.37 15.99 1.99
C GLN A 92 -2.38 15.10 2.73
N GLU A 93 -1.74 15.59 3.80
CA GLU A 93 -0.81 14.79 4.61
C GLU A 93 -1.53 13.61 5.29
N ILE A 94 -2.72 13.84 5.87
CA ILE A 94 -3.54 12.78 6.47
C ILE A 94 -3.99 11.77 5.40
N GLY A 95 -4.49 12.25 4.26
CA GLY A 95 -4.89 11.40 3.14
C GLY A 95 -3.74 10.55 2.62
N ALA A 96 -2.55 11.15 2.45
CA ALA A 96 -1.34 10.44 2.07
C ALA A 96 -0.94 9.38 3.12
N GLY A 97 -1.05 9.70 4.42
CA GLY A 97 -0.80 8.74 5.50
C GLY A 97 -1.74 7.53 5.48
N LEU A 98 -3.03 7.75 5.22
CA LEU A 98 -4.03 6.68 5.11
C LEU A 98 -3.82 5.83 3.85
N VAL A 99 -3.47 6.43 2.72
CA VAL A 99 -3.16 5.67 1.49
C VAL A 99 -1.87 4.87 1.68
N CYS A 100 -0.86 5.42 2.35
CA CYS A 100 0.41 4.76 2.62
C CYS A 100 0.38 3.70 3.74
N SER A 101 -0.77 3.42 4.36
CA SER A 101 -0.84 2.54 5.54
C SER A 101 -0.78 1.03 5.23
N ALA A 102 -0.93 0.61 3.98
CA ALA A 102 -0.80 -0.80 3.61
C ALA A 102 0.69 -1.18 3.61
N SER A 103 1.06 -2.14 4.46
CA SER A 103 2.43 -2.64 4.49
C SER A 103 2.72 -3.48 3.23
N VAL A 104 4.00 -3.63 2.89
CA VAL A 104 4.43 -4.51 1.79
C VAL A 104 3.93 -5.93 2.02
N GLU A 105 3.90 -6.37 3.28
CA GLU A 105 3.46 -7.68 3.71
C GLU A 105 1.96 -7.89 3.52
N ASP A 106 1.12 -6.91 3.89
CA ASP A 106 -0.34 -7.01 3.70
C ASP A 106 -0.67 -7.11 2.20
N ILE A 107 -0.06 -6.27 1.37
CA ILE A 107 -0.24 -6.29 -0.08
C ILE A 107 0.25 -7.62 -0.67
N ALA A 108 1.38 -8.14 -0.18
CA ALA A 108 1.91 -9.41 -0.63
C ALA A 108 1.00 -10.58 -0.27
N ASP A 109 0.41 -10.59 0.93
CA ASP A 109 -0.54 -11.63 1.34
C ASP A 109 -1.83 -11.56 0.53
N ASP A 110 -2.33 -10.36 0.24
CA ASP A 110 -3.51 -10.14 -0.61
C ASP A 110 -3.26 -10.60 -2.05
N VAL A 111 -2.12 -10.23 -2.65
CA VAL A 111 -1.74 -10.67 -4.01
C VAL A 111 -1.54 -12.17 -4.07
N CYS A 112 -0.82 -12.74 -3.10
CA CYS A 112 -0.58 -14.18 -3.02
C CYS A 112 -1.90 -14.94 -2.95
N THR A 113 -2.79 -14.50 -2.05
CA THR A 113 -4.13 -15.05 -1.88
C THR A 113 -4.98 -14.93 -3.15
N SER A 114 -4.96 -13.77 -3.81
CA SER A 114 -5.76 -13.51 -5.01
C SER A 114 -5.38 -14.46 -6.14
N VAL A 115 -4.08 -14.75 -6.28
CA VAL A 115 -3.55 -15.65 -7.31
C VAL A 115 -3.77 -17.12 -6.97
N THR A 116 -3.58 -17.53 -5.70
CA THR A 116 -3.68 -18.95 -5.31
C THR A 116 -5.10 -19.41 -4.97
N ARG A 117 -6.07 -18.49 -4.86
CA ARG A 117 -7.49 -18.83 -4.64
C ARG A 117 -8.33 -18.91 -5.90
N LEU A 118 -7.74 -18.69 -7.07
CA LEU A 118 -8.48 -18.81 -8.32
C LEU A 118 -8.96 -20.25 -8.53
N ASP A 119 -10.20 -20.39 -9.01
CA ASP A 119 -10.86 -21.68 -9.13
C ASP A 119 -10.59 -22.33 -10.49
N MET A 120 -10.42 -23.65 -10.50
CA MET A 120 -10.33 -24.44 -11.73
C MET A 120 -11.60 -24.35 -12.57
N ASP A 121 -12.77 -24.12 -11.96
CA ASP A 121 -14.02 -23.88 -12.69
C ASP A 121 -13.97 -22.59 -13.51
N ASP A 122 -13.33 -21.52 -13.01
CA ASP A 122 -13.12 -20.28 -13.77
C ASP A 122 -12.22 -20.53 -14.99
N LEU A 123 -11.17 -21.35 -14.82
CA LEU A 123 -10.30 -21.77 -15.91
C LEU A 123 -11.07 -22.57 -16.96
N HIS A 124 -11.85 -23.57 -16.53
CA HIS A 124 -12.64 -24.40 -17.44
C HIS A 124 -13.74 -23.63 -18.15
N GLY A 125 -14.32 -22.60 -17.52
CA GLY A 125 -15.30 -21.72 -18.14
C GLY A 125 -14.71 -20.82 -19.24
N ARG A 126 -13.42 -20.49 -19.13
CA ARG A 126 -12.72 -19.62 -20.10
C ARG A 126 -11.97 -20.38 -21.17
N ALA A 127 -11.37 -21.52 -20.85
CA ALA A 127 -10.65 -22.34 -21.80
C ALA A 127 -11.60 -23.12 -22.71
N GLY A 128 -11.10 -23.54 -23.87
CA GLY A 128 -11.84 -24.40 -24.78
C GLY A 128 -12.56 -23.66 -25.90
N LYS A 129 -13.61 -24.28 -26.44
CA LYS A 129 -14.26 -23.83 -27.67
C LYS A 129 -15.33 -22.79 -27.38
N HIS A 130 -15.21 -21.64 -28.03
CA HIS A 130 -16.16 -20.54 -28.04
C HIS A 130 -16.71 -20.30 -29.45
N SER A 131 -17.73 -19.44 -29.55
CA SER A 131 -18.31 -19.07 -30.86
C SER A 131 -17.34 -18.28 -31.76
N TRP A 132 -16.32 -17.63 -31.17
CA TRP A 132 -15.30 -16.85 -31.86
C TRP A 132 -13.95 -17.55 -32.01
N GLY A 133 -13.79 -18.78 -31.54
CA GLY A 133 -12.52 -19.51 -31.64
C GLY A 133 -12.26 -20.46 -30.48
N TYR A 134 -11.04 -21.00 -30.42
CA TYR A 134 -10.56 -21.81 -29.32
C TYR A 134 -9.63 -20.97 -28.42
N VAL A 135 -9.81 -21.07 -27.11
CA VAL A 135 -8.92 -20.46 -26.11
C VAL A 135 -8.10 -21.56 -25.46
N GLU A 136 -6.77 -21.45 -25.57
CA GLU A 136 -5.86 -22.42 -24.94
C GLU A 136 -5.92 -22.30 -23.40
N PRO A 137 -5.88 -23.42 -22.66
CA PRO A 137 -5.90 -23.38 -21.19
C PRO A 137 -4.79 -22.53 -20.57
N ALA A 138 -3.58 -22.57 -21.13
CA ALA A 138 -2.47 -21.74 -20.65
C ALA A 138 -2.76 -20.23 -20.81
N GLN A 139 -3.37 -19.83 -21.94
CA GLN A 139 -3.79 -18.45 -22.15
C GLN A 139 -4.90 -18.06 -21.18
N ALA A 140 -5.93 -18.89 -21.01
CA ALA A 140 -7.02 -18.61 -20.07
C ALA A 140 -6.53 -18.49 -18.62
N ALA A 141 -5.57 -19.32 -18.23
CA ALA A 141 -4.90 -19.24 -16.93
C ALA A 141 -4.15 -17.93 -16.77
N GLN A 142 -3.37 -17.53 -17.77
CA GLN A 142 -2.67 -16.26 -17.78
C GLN A 142 -3.64 -15.08 -17.63
N ASP A 143 -4.73 -15.04 -18.39
CA ASP A 143 -5.72 -13.96 -18.32
C ASP A 143 -6.38 -13.87 -16.93
N LEU A 144 -6.71 -15.00 -16.31
CA LEU A 144 -7.26 -15.04 -14.94
C LEU A 144 -6.27 -14.51 -13.91
N LEU A 145 -5.01 -14.89 -14.04
CA LEU A 145 -3.94 -14.45 -13.16
C LEU A 145 -3.64 -12.95 -13.31
N GLU A 146 -3.65 -12.44 -14.54
CA GLU A 146 -3.52 -11.00 -14.83
C GLU A 146 -4.67 -10.21 -14.21
N GLU A 147 -5.91 -10.67 -14.35
CA GLU A 147 -7.09 -10.06 -13.72
C GLU A 147 -7.00 -10.04 -12.18
N ALA A 148 -6.51 -11.12 -11.57
CA ALA A 148 -6.35 -11.23 -10.12
C ALA A 148 -5.38 -10.18 -9.56
N VAL A 149 -4.37 -9.78 -10.34
CA VAL A 149 -3.35 -8.80 -9.93
C VAL A 149 -3.69 -7.38 -10.42
N ALA A 150 -4.55 -7.22 -11.44
CA ALA A 150 -4.84 -5.97 -12.11
C ALA A 150 -5.20 -4.82 -11.15
N GLY A 151 -6.05 -5.07 -10.15
CA GLY A 151 -6.46 -4.04 -9.18
C GLY A 151 -5.28 -3.47 -8.36
N HIS A 152 -4.27 -4.30 -8.05
CA HIS A 152 -3.07 -3.86 -7.36
C HIS A 152 -2.15 -3.04 -8.28
N LEU A 153 -2.02 -3.46 -9.54
CA LEU A 153 -1.27 -2.72 -10.55
C LEU A 153 -1.90 -1.34 -10.82
N ASP A 154 -3.22 -1.27 -10.89
CA ASP A 154 -3.96 -0.02 -11.07
C ASP A 154 -3.80 0.91 -9.86
N ASP A 155 -3.80 0.38 -8.62
CA ASP A 155 -3.53 1.19 -7.43
C ASP A 155 -2.09 1.72 -7.41
N MET A 156 -1.10 0.91 -7.85
CA MET A 156 0.28 1.37 -8.02
C MET A 156 0.35 2.56 -9.00
N LYS A 157 -0.26 2.42 -10.19
CA LYS A 157 -0.29 3.48 -11.22
C LYS A 157 -0.98 4.73 -10.72
N ARG A 158 -2.15 4.58 -10.10
CA ARG A 158 -2.91 5.68 -9.48
C ARG A 158 -2.09 6.43 -8.43
N ARG A 159 -1.34 5.73 -7.57
CA ARG A 159 -0.48 6.36 -6.55
C ARG A 159 0.66 7.15 -7.19
N MET A 160 1.25 6.64 -8.28
CA MET A 160 2.28 7.36 -9.04
C MET A 160 1.71 8.65 -9.65
N ASP A 161 0.51 8.60 -10.24
CA ASP A 161 -0.16 9.78 -10.81
C ASP A 161 -0.47 10.85 -9.77
N LEU A 162 -0.67 10.44 -8.51
CA LEU A 162 -0.89 11.33 -7.37
C LEU A 162 0.42 11.79 -6.68
N GLY A 163 1.59 11.36 -7.15
CA GLY A 163 2.89 11.68 -6.55
C GLY A 163 3.16 11.00 -5.20
N LEU A 164 2.44 9.91 -4.90
CA LEU A 164 2.58 9.13 -3.67
C LEU A 164 3.67 8.06 -3.81
N ASP A 165 4.91 8.49 -4.08
CA ASP A 165 6.04 7.62 -4.45
C ASP A 165 6.28 6.47 -3.47
N ALA A 166 6.25 6.75 -2.16
CA ALA A 166 6.46 5.71 -1.14
C ALA A 166 5.34 4.66 -1.12
N GLY A 167 4.09 5.10 -1.31
CA GLY A 167 2.95 4.21 -1.40
C GLY A 167 3.00 3.35 -2.65
N ALA A 168 3.38 3.92 -3.80
CA ALA A 168 3.55 3.18 -5.04
C ALA A 168 4.70 2.16 -4.94
N GLU A 169 5.81 2.51 -4.29
CA GLU A 169 6.92 1.58 -4.03
C GLU A 169 6.46 0.40 -3.16
N SER A 170 5.69 0.64 -2.10
CA SER A 170 5.14 -0.41 -1.26
C SER A 170 4.22 -1.36 -2.05
N VAL A 171 3.37 -0.83 -2.94
CA VAL A 171 2.51 -1.66 -3.79
C VAL A 171 3.33 -2.48 -4.78
N CYS A 172 4.30 -1.87 -5.47
CA CYS A 172 5.21 -2.59 -6.37
C CYS A 172 5.94 -3.73 -5.65
N ALA A 173 6.53 -3.44 -4.48
CA ALA A 173 7.24 -4.44 -3.69
C ALA A 173 6.31 -5.54 -3.18
N GLY A 174 5.10 -5.18 -2.75
CA GLY A 174 4.07 -6.11 -2.29
C GLY A 174 3.62 -7.07 -3.39
N ILE A 175 3.35 -6.56 -4.60
CA ILE A 175 3.01 -7.41 -5.76
C ILE A 175 4.13 -8.41 -6.05
N VAL A 176 5.38 -7.95 -6.14
CA VAL A 176 6.53 -8.83 -6.43
C VAL A 176 6.68 -9.89 -5.34
N LEU A 177 6.57 -9.51 -4.07
CA LEU A 177 6.67 -10.44 -2.95
C LEU A 177 5.50 -11.44 -2.91
N GLY A 178 4.28 -11.00 -3.21
CA GLY A 178 3.09 -11.85 -3.27
C GLY A 178 3.18 -12.90 -4.38
N LEU A 179 3.65 -12.49 -5.57
CA LEU A 179 3.90 -13.41 -6.68
C LEU A 179 5.03 -14.40 -6.36
N PHE A 180 6.10 -13.95 -5.71
CA PHE A 180 7.16 -14.85 -5.25
C PHE A 180 6.66 -15.87 -4.23
N ARG A 181 5.80 -15.45 -3.28
CA ARG A 181 5.17 -16.36 -2.33
C ARG A 181 4.27 -17.37 -3.04
N ALA A 182 3.46 -16.90 -4.01
CA ALA A 182 2.56 -17.75 -4.78
C ALA A 182 3.32 -18.81 -5.58
N SER A 183 4.44 -18.45 -6.22
CA SER A 183 5.26 -19.39 -6.99
C SER A 183 5.90 -20.51 -6.15
N ARG A 184 5.88 -20.40 -4.82
CA ARG A 184 6.43 -21.40 -3.89
C ARG A 184 5.37 -22.28 -3.24
N GLN A 185 4.09 -21.96 -3.42
CA GLN A 185 3.03 -22.82 -2.91
C GLN A 185 2.97 -24.11 -3.74
N LYS A 186 2.63 -25.23 -3.09
CA LYS A 186 2.61 -26.53 -3.75
C LYS A 186 1.50 -26.59 -4.80
N SER A 187 1.85 -27.24 -5.90
CA SER A 187 1.16 -27.32 -7.16
C SER A 187 -0.13 -28.17 -7.08
N GLY A 188 -1.23 -27.56 -7.50
CA GLY A 188 -2.54 -28.18 -7.77
C GLY A 188 -3.57 -27.19 -8.37
N ASP A 189 -3.14 -25.99 -8.77
CA ASP A 189 -3.98 -24.83 -9.04
C ASP A 189 -3.64 -24.20 -10.41
N ILE A 190 -4.32 -23.11 -10.79
CA ILE A 190 -4.18 -22.41 -12.08
C ILE A 190 -2.71 -22.10 -12.46
N LEU A 191 -1.84 -21.87 -11.49
CA LEU A 191 -0.40 -21.61 -11.72
C LEU A 191 0.32 -22.75 -12.46
N GLU A 192 -0.16 -24.00 -12.41
CA GLU A 192 0.42 -25.10 -13.19
C GLU A 192 0.25 -24.90 -14.71
N TRP A 193 -0.79 -24.18 -15.11
CA TRP A 193 -1.09 -23.88 -16.51
C TRP A 193 -0.32 -22.66 -17.02
N ALA A 194 0.22 -21.84 -16.12
CA ALA A 194 1.02 -20.65 -16.41
C ALA A 194 2.20 -20.52 -15.43
N PRO A 195 3.17 -21.47 -15.45
CA PRO A 195 4.24 -21.53 -14.44
C PRO A 195 5.19 -20.34 -14.49
N ASP A 196 5.31 -19.68 -15.64
CA ASP A 196 6.18 -18.52 -15.83
C ASP A 196 5.52 -17.21 -15.36
N PHE A 197 4.19 -17.19 -15.21
CA PHE A 197 3.43 -15.99 -14.86
C PHE A 197 3.98 -15.24 -13.64
N PRO A 198 4.27 -15.88 -12.49
CA PRO A 198 4.70 -15.13 -11.30
C PRO A 198 5.97 -14.32 -11.53
N ALA A 199 6.96 -14.90 -12.21
CA ALA A 199 8.24 -14.23 -12.44
C ALA A 199 8.12 -13.19 -13.57
N GLU A 200 7.43 -13.51 -14.66
CA GLU A 200 7.23 -12.59 -15.78
C GLU A 200 6.39 -11.37 -15.38
N HIS A 201 5.28 -11.58 -14.66
CA HIS A 201 4.40 -10.50 -14.23
C HIS A 201 5.06 -9.64 -13.14
N ALA A 202 5.83 -10.23 -12.22
CA ALA A 202 6.65 -9.46 -11.28
C ALA A 202 7.66 -8.56 -12.02
N GLY A 203 8.28 -9.08 -13.09
CA GLY A 203 9.17 -8.31 -13.94
C GLY A 203 8.46 -7.15 -14.64
N TYR A 204 7.28 -7.41 -15.21
CA TYR A 204 6.43 -6.39 -15.83
C TYR A 204 6.05 -5.26 -14.87
N VAL A 205 5.62 -5.59 -13.64
CA VAL A 205 5.26 -4.60 -12.60
C VAL A 205 6.45 -3.69 -12.28
N ILE A 206 7.65 -4.25 -12.16
CA ILE A 206 8.88 -3.47 -11.93
C ILE A 206 9.16 -2.55 -13.13
N GLU A 207 9.00 -3.04 -14.36
CA GLU A 207 9.19 -2.22 -15.57
C GLU A 207 8.20 -1.04 -15.60
N GLU A 208 6.92 -1.27 -15.32
CA GLU A 208 5.89 -0.23 -15.25
C GLU A 208 6.20 0.82 -14.17
N TYR A 209 6.56 0.37 -12.95
CA TYR A 209 6.94 1.25 -11.85
C TYR A 209 8.13 2.15 -12.21
N LEU A 210 9.16 1.58 -12.84
CA LEU A 210 10.35 2.34 -13.26
C LEU A 210 10.03 3.26 -14.45
N ALA A 211 9.15 2.84 -15.36
CA ALA A 211 8.78 3.61 -16.55
C ALA A 211 8.09 4.94 -16.16
N ALA A 212 7.26 4.92 -15.12
CA ALA A 212 6.57 6.10 -14.58
C ALA A 212 7.51 7.18 -14.01
N HIS A 213 8.76 6.83 -13.70
CA HIS A 213 9.74 7.78 -13.18
C HIS A 213 10.56 8.43 -14.33
N PRO A 214 10.95 9.71 -14.19
CA PRO A 214 11.91 10.34 -15.10
C PRO A 214 13.21 9.55 -15.18
N LYS A 215 13.81 9.46 -16.37
CA LYS A 215 15.06 8.71 -16.62
C LYS A 215 16.17 9.01 -15.61
N SER A 216 16.30 10.27 -15.19
CA SER A 216 17.29 10.73 -14.21
C SER A 216 17.13 10.11 -12.82
N LYS A 217 15.90 9.71 -12.45
CA LYS A 217 15.58 9.11 -11.14
C LYS A 217 15.55 7.58 -11.16
N ARG A 218 15.37 6.95 -12.33
CA ARG A 218 15.18 5.48 -12.47
C ARG A 218 16.27 4.65 -11.81
N ARG A 219 17.53 5.10 -11.85
CA ARG A 219 18.64 4.40 -11.17
C ARG A 219 18.41 4.33 -9.67
N ASN A 220 18.20 5.48 -9.04
CA ASN A 220 18.06 5.57 -7.58
C ASN A 220 16.80 4.84 -7.09
N VAL A 221 15.70 4.97 -7.84
CA VAL A 221 14.44 4.27 -7.55
C VAL A 221 14.61 2.76 -7.69
N GLY A 222 15.27 2.31 -8.77
CA GLY A 222 15.57 0.89 -8.98
C GLY A 222 16.50 0.32 -7.91
N ASP A 223 17.56 1.04 -7.52
CA ASP A 223 18.48 0.62 -6.45
C ASP A 223 17.74 0.48 -5.10
N ARG A 224 16.84 1.42 -4.77
CA ARG A 224 15.97 1.36 -3.59
C ARG A 224 15.05 0.15 -3.60
N LEU A 225 14.31 -0.05 -4.69
CA LEU A 225 13.38 -1.18 -4.82
C LEU A 225 14.13 -2.53 -4.75
N SER A 226 15.27 -2.64 -5.45
CA SER A 226 16.13 -3.82 -5.36
C SER A 226 16.59 -4.09 -3.93
N ALA A 227 17.00 -3.07 -3.18
CA ALA A 227 17.40 -3.23 -1.78
C ALA A 227 16.23 -3.67 -0.88
N ALA A 228 15.03 -3.12 -1.09
CA ALA A 228 13.83 -3.51 -0.34
C ALA A 228 13.45 -4.98 -0.57
N LEU A 229 13.67 -5.48 -1.79
CA LEU A 229 13.31 -6.85 -2.18
C LEU A 229 14.40 -7.89 -1.90
N ALA A 230 15.67 -7.49 -1.81
CA ALA A 230 16.82 -8.40 -1.80
C ALA A 230 16.77 -9.50 -0.71
N ALA A 231 16.23 -9.18 0.46
CA ALA A 231 16.12 -10.14 1.56
C ALA A 231 14.94 -11.11 1.39
N SER A 232 13.85 -10.65 0.77
CA SER A 232 12.56 -11.36 0.76
C SER A 232 12.35 -12.22 -0.49
N VAL A 233 12.98 -11.85 -1.61
CA VAL A 233 12.87 -12.55 -2.91
C VAL A 233 14.24 -12.90 -3.49
N SER A 234 15.12 -13.48 -2.67
CA SER A 234 16.54 -13.69 -2.99
C SER A 234 16.78 -14.51 -4.27
N GLU A 235 15.94 -15.51 -4.56
CA GLU A 235 16.02 -16.32 -5.79
C GLU A 235 15.70 -15.51 -7.06
N TRP A 236 14.98 -14.40 -6.93
CA TRP A 236 14.66 -13.50 -8.04
C TRP A 236 15.61 -12.29 -8.14
N SER A 237 16.64 -12.22 -7.29
CA SER A 237 17.59 -11.09 -7.24
C SER A 237 18.26 -10.80 -8.59
N ASP A 238 18.70 -11.84 -9.31
CA ASP A 238 19.31 -11.70 -10.64
C ASP A 238 18.33 -11.20 -11.71
N MET A 239 17.05 -11.60 -11.63
CA MET A 239 16.00 -11.10 -12.51
C MET A 239 15.76 -9.61 -12.24
N ILE A 240 15.55 -9.24 -10.98
CA ILE A 240 15.31 -7.86 -10.55
C ILE A 240 16.51 -6.97 -10.93
N PHE A 241 17.74 -7.44 -10.72
CA PHE A 241 18.94 -6.73 -11.13
C PHE A 241 19.00 -6.49 -12.64
N ARG A 242 18.67 -7.50 -13.46
CA ARG A 242 18.66 -7.36 -14.93
C ARG A 242 17.63 -6.32 -15.39
N ILE A 243 16.43 -6.32 -14.80
CA ILE A 243 15.35 -5.38 -15.14
C ILE A 243 15.72 -3.95 -14.74
N THR A 244 16.12 -3.75 -13.48
CA THR A 244 16.54 -2.44 -12.96
C THR A 244 17.78 -1.89 -13.66
N LYS A 245 18.66 -2.74 -14.18
CA LYS A 245 19.79 -2.32 -15.03
C LYS A 245 19.32 -1.89 -16.42
N ARG A 246 18.40 -2.62 -17.05
CA ARG A 246 17.88 -2.34 -18.39
C ARG A 246 17.10 -1.03 -18.45
N SER A 247 16.29 -0.73 -17.44
CA SER A 247 15.49 0.50 -17.36
C SER A 247 16.33 1.79 -17.28
N ARG A 248 17.62 1.68 -16.91
CA ARG A 248 18.59 2.79 -16.93
C ARG A 248 19.03 3.18 -18.33
N GLN A 249 18.95 2.25 -19.28
CA GLN A 249 19.47 2.41 -20.64
C GLN A 249 18.39 2.83 -21.65
N ARG A 250 17.11 2.65 -21.31
CA ARG A 250 15.95 3.02 -22.13
C ARG A 250 15.46 4.43 -21.83
#